data_AF-A0A347AIU2-F1
#
_entry.id   AF-A0A347AIU2-F1
#
_cell.length_a   1.000
_cell.length_b   1.000
_cell.length_c   1.000
_cell.angle_alpha   90.00
_cell.angle_beta   90.00
_cell.angle_gamma   90.00
#
_symmetry.space_group_name_H-M   'P 1'
#
loop_
_entity.id
_entity.type
_entity.pdbx_description
1 polymer ?
#
loop_
_entity_poly.entity_id
_entity_poly.type
_entity_poly.pdbx_seq_one_letter_code
_entity_poly.pdbx_strand_id
1 'polypeptide(L)'
;MTSVSSIEEKNPQPKAVGTKITSRENEEIQNLIDAGIYLSFSDFIREAIRDKLKAVKVINLRDINYDTAKKEILGYYRSYSEAYDYEVADDLELDYEFVCQVLEELESEGRLGLIE
;
A
#
# COMPACT_ATOMS: atom_id res chain seq x y z
N MET A 1 -1.84 9.57 -33.41
CA MET A 1 -2.89 9.70 -32.38
C MET A 1 -3.14 8.30 -31.86
N THR A 2 -2.40 7.91 -30.81
CA THR A 2 -2.51 6.57 -30.24
C THR A 2 -3.26 6.71 -28.94
N SER A 3 -4.45 6.13 -28.92
CA SER A 3 -5.40 6.17 -27.82
C SER A 3 -4.77 5.63 -26.54
N VAL A 4 -4.66 6.47 -25.51
CA VAL A 4 -4.37 6.05 -24.14
C VAL A 4 -5.66 5.40 -23.64
N SER A 5 -5.65 4.08 -23.54
CA SER A 5 -6.73 3.32 -22.90
C SER A 5 -6.80 3.75 -21.44
N SER A 6 -7.89 4.41 -21.06
CA SER A 6 -8.24 4.71 -19.68
C SER A 6 -8.19 3.42 -18.86
N ILE A 7 -7.22 3.31 -17.96
CA ILE A 7 -7.25 2.32 -16.89
C ILE A 7 -8.30 2.85 -15.92
N GLU A 8 -9.53 2.33 -16.02
CA GLU A 8 -10.53 2.54 -14.97
C GLU A 8 -9.93 2.01 -13.65
N GLU A 9 -9.65 2.89 -12.70
CA GLU A 9 -9.38 2.53 -11.30
C GLU A 9 -10.63 1.85 -10.74
N LYS A 10 -10.71 0.54 -10.93
CA LYS A 10 -11.80 -0.28 -10.45
C LYS A 10 -11.60 -0.44 -8.95
N ASN A 11 -12.37 0.31 -8.16
CA ASN A 11 -12.40 0.20 -6.71
C ASN A 11 -12.46 -1.30 -6.30
N PRO A 12 -11.45 -1.84 -5.60
CA PRO A 12 -11.32 -3.28 -5.39
C PRO A 12 -12.51 -3.81 -4.60
N GLN A 13 -13.31 -4.67 -5.23
CA GLN A 13 -14.50 -5.26 -4.61
C GLN A 13 -14.09 -6.39 -3.65
N PRO A 14 -14.68 -6.47 -2.45
CA PRO A 14 -14.37 -7.53 -1.50
C PRO A 14 -14.77 -8.90 -2.07
N LYS A 15 -13.83 -9.86 -2.03
CA LYS A 15 -14.04 -11.24 -2.49
C LYS A 15 -13.77 -12.22 -1.36
N ALA A 16 -14.71 -13.12 -1.10
CA ALA A 16 -14.52 -14.18 -0.12
C ALA A 16 -13.56 -15.25 -0.65
N VAL A 17 -12.59 -15.63 0.17
CA VAL A 17 -11.64 -16.72 -0.09
C VAL A 17 -11.76 -17.72 1.05
N GLY A 18 -11.96 -18.99 0.74
CA GLY A 18 -12.08 -20.06 1.74
C GLY A 18 -11.07 -21.16 1.48
N THR A 19 -10.41 -21.64 2.55
CA THR A 19 -9.51 -22.80 2.52
C THR A 19 -9.68 -23.63 3.80
N LYS A 20 -9.23 -24.88 3.76
CA LYS A 20 -9.17 -25.74 4.94
C LYS A 20 -7.82 -25.55 5.62
N ILE A 21 -7.85 -25.48 6.95
CA ILE A 21 -6.67 -25.49 7.80
C ILE A 21 -6.71 -26.73 8.71
N THR A 22 -5.57 -27.10 9.26
CA THR A 22 -5.45 -28.16 10.25
C THR A 22 -6.03 -27.75 11.59
N SER A 23 -6.40 -28.73 12.42
CA SER A 23 -6.88 -28.46 13.79
C SER A 23 -5.84 -27.70 14.61
N ARG A 24 -4.56 -28.00 14.42
CA ARG A 24 -3.46 -27.30 15.11
C ARG A 24 -3.40 -25.83 14.73
N GLU A 25 -3.44 -25.50 13.44
CA GLU A 25 -3.44 -24.10 12.98
C GLU A 25 -4.68 -23.35 13.52
N ASN A 26 -5.84 -24.01 13.56
CA ASN A 26 -7.05 -23.42 14.12
C ASN A 26 -6.90 -23.08 15.61
N GLU A 27 -6.31 -23.99 16.40
CA GLU A 27 -6.04 -23.76 17.83
C GLU A 27 -5.01 -22.63 18.04
N GLU A 28 -3.94 -22.61 17.25
CA GLU A 28 -2.93 -21.55 17.31
C GLU A 28 -3.55 -20.17 17.00
N ILE A 29 -4.40 -20.06 15.98
CA ILE A 29 -5.09 -18.80 15.65
C ILE A 29 -6.06 -18.39 16.77
N GLN A 30 -6.84 -19.35 17.31
CA GLN A 30 -7.76 -19.06 18.42
C GLN A 30 -7.04 -18.51 19.65
N ASN A 31 -5.89 -19.09 20.02
CA ASN A 31 -5.09 -18.61 21.15
C ASN A 31 -4.63 -17.15 20.97
N LEU A 32 -4.30 -16.74 19.74
CA LEU A 32 -3.91 -15.36 19.45
C LEU A 32 -5.09 -14.38 19.57
N ILE A 33 -6.29 -14.81 19.18
CA ILE A 33 -7.53 -14.04 19.34
C ILE A 33 -7.88 -13.91 20.82
N ASP A 34 -7.80 -15.00 21.58
CA ASP A 34 -8.09 -15.01 23.02
C ASP A 34 -7.09 -14.15 23.82
N ALA A 35 -5.84 -14.06 23.35
CA ALA A 35 -4.83 -13.15 23.88
C ALA A 35 -5.05 -11.68 23.48
N GLY A 36 -6.04 -11.38 22.65
CA GLY A 36 -6.37 -10.03 22.19
C GLY A 36 -5.42 -9.47 21.12
N ILE A 37 -4.59 -10.32 20.49
CA ILE A 37 -3.62 -9.90 19.47
C ILE A 37 -4.34 -9.62 18.13
N TYR A 38 -5.39 -10.38 17.83
CA TYR A 38 -6.23 -10.19 16.64
C TYR A 38 -7.71 -10.13 17.01
N LEU A 39 -8.48 -9.37 16.23
CA LEU A 39 -9.91 -9.18 16.50
C LEU A 39 -10.76 -10.40 16.14
N SER A 40 -10.33 -11.19 15.15
CA SER A 40 -11.05 -12.37 14.65
C SER A 40 -10.16 -13.21 13.73
N PHE A 41 -10.64 -14.40 13.35
CA PHE A 41 -10.01 -15.20 12.29
C PHE A 41 -9.87 -14.43 10.98
N SER A 42 -10.91 -13.72 10.56
CA SER A 42 -10.88 -12.90 9.35
C SER A 42 -9.82 -11.81 9.41
N ASP A 43 -9.56 -11.29 10.61
CA ASP A 43 -8.53 -10.28 10.84
C ASP A 43 -7.13 -10.85 10.68
N PHE A 44 -6.85 -11.95 11.38
CA PHE A 44 -5.62 -12.70 11.25
C PHE A 44 -5.32 -13.10 9.79
N ILE A 45 -6.32 -13.65 9.08
CA ILE A 45 -6.14 -14.09 7.69
C ILE A 45 -5.87 -12.91 6.77
N ARG A 46 -6.55 -11.77 6.96
CA ARG A 46 -6.29 -10.55 6.17
C ARG A 46 -4.87 -10.05 6.38
N GLU A 47 -4.40 -10.00 7.62
CA GLU A 47 -3.02 -9.62 7.96
C GLU A 47 -2.00 -10.57 7.33
N ALA A 48 -2.18 -11.89 7.49
CA ALA A 48 -1.29 -12.89 6.91
C ALA A 48 -1.22 -12.82 5.37
N ILE A 49 -2.35 -12.53 4.70
CA ILE A 49 -2.38 -12.30 3.26
C ILE A 49 -1.58 -11.05 2.90
N ARG A 50 -1.81 -9.92 3.59
CA ARG A 50 -1.10 -8.66 3.35
C ARG A 50 0.41 -8.83 3.54
N ASP A 51 0.82 -9.48 4.62
CA ASP A 51 2.21 -9.77 4.92
C ASP A 51 2.88 -10.59 3.82
N LYS A 52 2.20 -11.65 3.34
CA LYS A 52 2.73 -12.46 2.24
C LYS A 52 2.76 -11.70 0.92
N LEU A 53 1.75 -10.89 0.61
CA LEU A 53 1.77 -10.05 -0.59
C LEU A 53 2.88 -9.01 -0.53
N LYS A 54 3.11 -8.37 0.62
CA LYS A 54 4.23 -7.45 0.84
C LYS A 54 5.58 -8.17 0.67
N ALA A 55 5.75 -9.34 1.28
CA ALA A 55 7.00 -10.10 1.20
C ALA A 55 7.33 -10.64 -0.21
N VAL A 56 6.32 -10.81 -1.06
CA VAL A 56 6.47 -11.32 -2.43
C VAL A 56 6.38 -10.19 -3.47
N LYS A 57 6.11 -8.95 -3.05
CA LYS A 57 5.99 -7.78 -3.93
C LYS A 57 7.32 -7.60 -4.67
N VAL A 58 7.36 -7.98 -5.94
CA VAL A 58 8.44 -7.63 -6.85
C VAL A 58 8.16 -6.18 -7.26
N ILE A 59 8.87 -5.25 -6.62
CA ILE A 59 8.74 -3.82 -6.94
C ILE A 59 9.40 -3.60 -8.30
N ASN A 60 8.58 -3.31 -9.31
CA ASN A 60 9.06 -2.95 -10.65
C ASN A 60 9.16 -1.44 -10.74
N LEU A 61 10.37 -0.89 -10.68
CA LEU A 61 10.54 0.56 -10.83
C LEU A 61 10.01 1.04 -12.19
N ARG A 62 9.04 1.96 -12.14
CA ARG A 62 8.45 2.57 -13.34
C ARG A 62 9.27 3.78 -13.77
N ASP A 63 9.60 3.86 -15.05
CA ASP A 63 10.17 5.07 -15.65
C ASP A 63 9.03 6.04 -16.00
N ILE A 64 8.86 7.07 -15.18
CA ILE A 64 7.85 8.11 -15.36
C ILE A 64 8.51 9.49 -15.33
N ASN A 65 7.91 10.44 -16.05
CA ASN A 65 8.38 11.81 -16.02
C ASN A 65 8.03 12.50 -14.68
N TYR A 66 8.79 13.55 -14.39
CA TYR A 66 8.69 14.34 -13.16
C TYR A 66 7.29 14.88 -12.87
N ASP A 67 6.64 15.48 -13.88
CA ASP A 67 5.33 16.11 -13.71
C ASP A 67 4.23 15.10 -13.37
N THR A 68 4.32 13.89 -13.93
CA THR A 68 3.43 12.78 -13.60
C THR A 68 3.71 12.28 -12.18
N ALA A 69 4.97 12.06 -11.83
CA ALA A 69 5.37 11.60 -10.50
C ALA A 69 4.89 12.54 -9.39
N LYS A 70 5.11 13.84 -9.55
CA LYS A 70 4.69 14.87 -8.59
C LYS A 70 3.17 14.91 -8.38
N LYS A 71 2.38 14.63 -9.43
CA LYS A 71 0.92 14.52 -9.31
C LYS A 71 0.50 13.24 -8.59
N GLU A 72 1.11 12.11 -8.92
CA GLU A 72 0.81 10.81 -8.29
C GLU A 72 1.17 10.82 -6.80
N ILE A 73 2.38 11.28 -6.45
CA ILE A 73 2.85 11.42 -5.07
C ILE A 73 1.90 12.31 -4.26
N LEU A 74 1.56 13.49 -4.77
CA LEU A 74 0.62 14.36 -4.07
C LEU A 74 -0.80 13.76 -3.99
N GLY A 75 -1.21 12.99 -5.00
CA GLY A 75 -2.47 12.25 -4.98
C GLY A 75 -2.49 11.18 -3.89
N TYR A 76 -1.37 10.49 -3.67
CA TYR A 76 -1.21 9.48 -2.63
C TYR A 76 -1.47 10.07 -1.25
N TYR A 77 -0.79 11.17 -0.88
CA TYR A 77 -0.98 11.83 0.42
C TYR A 77 -2.40 12.36 0.64
N ARG A 78 -3.12 12.77 -0.42
CA ARG A 78 -4.54 13.16 -0.30
C ARG A 78 -5.45 11.98 0.05
N SER A 79 -5.11 10.78 -0.40
CA SER A 79 -5.90 9.56 -0.18
C SER A 79 -5.66 8.95 1.20
N TYR A 80 -4.44 9.06 1.73
CA TYR A 80 -4.02 8.38 2.96
C TYR A 80 -3.83 9.32 4.17
N SER A 81 -3.89 10.65 3.97
CA SER A 81 -3.67 11.74 4.95
C SER A 81 -2.28 11.80 5.58
N GLU A 82 -1.65 10.66 5.83
CA GLU A 82 -0.32 10.48 6.37
C GLU A 82 0.28 9.20 5.78
N ALA A 83 1.57 9.25 5.45
CA ALA A 83 2.30 8.10 4.91
C ALA A 83 3.80 8.30 5.14
N TYR A 84 4.54 7.21 5.27
CA TYR A 84 6.00 7.28 5.21
C TYR A 84 6.49 7.31 3.76
N ASP A 85 7.57 8.04 3.48
CA ASP A 85 8.11 8.20 2.13
C ASP A 85 8.42 6.87 1.44
N TYR A 86 8.87 5.85 2.19
CA TYR A 86 9.16 4.53 1.63
C TYR A 86 7.88 3.80 1.20
N GLU A 87 6.75 4.04 1.86
CA GLU A 87 5.46 3.47 1.47
C GLU A 87 5.00 4.08 0.14
N VAL A 88 5.22 5.38 -0.04
CA VAL A 88 4.94 6.08 -1.30
C VAL A 88 5.80 5.52 -2.43
N ALA A 89 7.11 5.33 -2.19
CA ALA A 89 8.02 4.75 -3.18
C ALA A 89 7.62 3.31 -3.54
N ASP A 90 7.34 2.48 -2.54
CA ASP A 90 6.95 1.09 -2.76
C ASP A 90 5.61 0.98 -3.50
N ASP A 91 4.60 1.75 -3.10
CA ASP A 91 3.24 1.66 -3.64
C ASP A 91 3.08 2.32 -5.01
N LEU A 92 3.80 3.40 -5.27
CA LEU A 92 3.87 4.01 -6.59
C LEU A 92 4.90 3.33 -7.50
N GLU A 93 5.66 2.37 -6.96
CA GLU A 93 6.76 1.69 -7.65
C GLU A 93 7.76 2.69 -8.27
N LEU A 94 8.13 3.68 -7.48
CA LEU A 94 9.07 4.74 -7.84
C LEU A 94 10.38 4.55 -7.09
N ASP A 95 11.46 5.03 -7.69
CA ASP A 95 12.75 5.07 -7.01
C ASP A 95 12.64 5.93 -5.74
N TYR A 96 13.15 5.42 -4.63
CA TYR A 96 12.99 6.07 -3.33
C TYR A 96 13.65 7.46 -3.29
N GLU A 97 14.84 7.60 -3.88
CA GLU A 97 15.55 8.87 -3.89
C GLU A 97 14.84 9.89 -4.79
N PHE A 98 14.27 9.42 -5.90
CA PHE A 98 13.39 10.23 -6.73
C PHE A 98 12.13 10.71 -5.98
N VAL A 99 11.51 9.85 -5.17
CA VAL A 99 10.37 10.25 -4.32
C VAL A 99 10.80 11.33 -3.32
N CYS A 100 11.92 11.15 -2.60
CA CYS A 100 12.42 12.16 -1.67
C CYS A 100 12.64 13.53 -2.35
N GLN A 101 13.24 13.55 -3.55
CA GLN A 101 13.43 14.80 -4.31
C GLN A 101 12.11 15.51 -4.62
N VAL A 102 11.09 14.75 -5.03
CA VAL A 102 9.76 15.30 -5.34
C VAL A 102 9.08 15.82 -4.07
N LEU A 103 9.25 15.14 -2.94
CA LEU A 103 8.69 15.53 -1.65
C LEU A 103 9.31 16.82 -1.12
N GLU A 104 10.63 16.97 -1.21
CA GLU A 104 11.34 18.22 -0.87
C GLU A 104 10.77 19.41 -1.65
N GLU A 105 10.52 19.22 -2.96
CA GLU A 105 9.92 20.29 -3.77
C GLU A 105 8.47 20.58 -3.33
N LEU A 106 7.64 19.56 -3.10
CA LEU A 106 6.26 19.73 -2.63
C LEU A 106 6.18 20.42 -1.25
N GLU A 107 7.13 20.14 -0.36
CA GLU A 107 7.27 20.82 0.93
C GLU A 107 7.67 22.28 0.74
N SER A 108 8.65 22.56 -0.15
CA SER A 108 9.06 23.93 -0.48
C SER A 108 7.93 24.77 -1.10
N GLU A 109 7.00 24.11 -1.80
CA GLU A 109 5.77 24.72 -2.35
C GLU A 109 4.66 24.90 -1.30
N GLY A 110 4.82 24.38 -0.08
CA GLY A 110 3.80 24.38 0.97
C GLY A 110 2.61 23.47 0.69
N ARG A 111 2.79 22.45 -0.16
CA ARG A 111 1.73 21.51 -0.56
C ARG A 111 1.71 20.23 0.28
N LEU A 112 2.83 19.93 0.94
CA LEU A 112 3.01 18.89 1.95
C LEU A 112 3.79 19.51 3.12
N GLY A 113 3.77 18.82 4.26
CA GLY A 113 4.52 19.21 5.45
C GLY A 113 4.48 18.11 6.50
N LEU A 114 5.40 18.19 7.46
CA LEU A 114 5.44 17.27 8.60
C LEU A 114 4.24 17.50 9.53
N ILE A 115 3.76 16.41 10.11
CA ILE A 115 2.75 16.46 11.17
C ILE A 115 3.48 16.82 12.47
N GLU A 116 3.06 17.92 13.12
CA GLU A 116 3.57 18.36 14.43
C GLU A 116 2.97 17.56 15.61
#